data_AF-F7IKG4-F1
#
_entry.id   AF-F7IKG4-F1
#
_cell.length_a   1.000
_cell.length_b   1.000
_cell.length_c   1.000
_cell.angle_alpha   90.00
_cell.angle_beta   90.00
_cell.angle_gamma   90.00
#
_symmetry.space_group_name_H-M   'P 1'
#
loop_
_entity.id
_entity.type
_entity.pdbx_description
1 polymer ?
#
loop_
_entity_poly.entity_id
_entity_poly.type
_entity_poly.pdbx_seq_one_letter_code
_entity_poly.pdbx_strand_id
1 'polypeptide(L)'
;MGCLGNSKTEDQRSEEKAQREANKKIQKQLQKDKQYFIRHEFLRIGTASGDGRHYCYPHFTCAVDTENIRRVFNDCRDIIPCMYLRQYELL
;
A
#
# COMPACT_ATOMS: atom_id res chain seq x y z
N MET A 1 -28.18 16.65 45.88
CA MET A 1 -28.30 16.09 44.52
C MET A 1 -26.90 15.86 43.98
N GLY A 2 -26.36 14.64 44.13
CA GLY A 2 -25.06 14.28 43.58
C GLY A 2 -25.27 13.36 42.38
N CYS A 3 -24.95 13.84 41.17
CA CYS A 3 -24.84 12.98 40.00
C CYS A 3 -23.62 12.05 40.21
N LEU A 4 -23.90 10.76 40.47
CA LEU A 4 -22.89 9.71 40.56
C LEU A 4 -22.22 9.54 39.19
N GLY A 5 -20.96 9.95 39.10
CA GLY A 5 -20.12 9.75 37.93
C GLY A 5 -19.87 8.26 37.72
N ASN A 6 -20.14 7.78 36.51
CA ASN A 6 -19.87 6.41 36.10
C ASN A 6 -18.33 6.25 35.97
N SER A 7 -17.65 5.79 37.03
CA SER A 7 -16.25 5.41 36.96
C SER A 7 -16.16 4.05 36.26
N LYS A 8 -15.88 4.04 34.95
CA LYS A 8 -15.45 2.82 34.25
C LYS A 8 -14.29 2.21 35.04
N THR A 9 -14.36 0.91 35.34
CA THR A 9 -13.27 0.20 36.02
C THR A 9 -12.02 0.17 35.13
N GLU A 10 -10.84 0.11 35.74
CA GLU A 10 -9.57 0.12 35.00
C GLU A 10 -9.48 -1.02 33.98
N ASP A 11 -10.04 -2.19 34.31
CA ASP A 11 -10.12 -3.36 33.42
C ASP A 11 -10.92 -3.06 32.15
N GLN A 12 -12.09 -2.43 32.28
CA GLN A 12 -12.92 -2.02 31.12
C GLN A 12 -12.18 -1.03 30.21
N ARG A 13 -11.34 -0.16 30.79
CA ARG A 13 -10.52 0.80 30.02
C ARG A 13 -9.39 0.10 29.27
N SER A 14 -8.79 -0.92 29.88
CA SER A 14 -7.74 -1.75 29.27
C SER A 14 -8.28 -2.55 28.08
N GLU A 15 -9.45 -3.18 28.25
CA GLU A 15 -10.15 -3.91 27.19
C GLU A 15 -10.56 -2.99 26.03
N GLU A 16 -11.12 -1.82 26.32
CA GLU A 16 -11.50 -0.83 25.31
C GLU A 16 -10.28 -0.36 24.49
N LYS A 17 -9.12 -0.21 25.14
CA LYS A 17 -7.85 0.14 24.48
C LYS A 17 -7.35 -1.00 23.58
N ALA A 18 -7.36 -2.25 24.08
CA ALA A 18 -6.96 -3.42 23.30
C ALA A 18 -7.86 -3.60 22.07
N GLN A 19 -9.17 -3.44 22.24
CA GLN A 19 -10.15 -3.50 21.15
C GLN A 19 -9.90 -2.39 20.12
N ARG A 20 -9.62 -1.17 20.56
CA ARG A 20 -9.30 -0.05 19.66
C ARG A 20 -8.03 -0.31 18.86
N GLU A 21 -7.00 -0.85 19.49
CA GLU A 21 -5.75 -1.22 18.82
C GLU A 21 -5.95 -2.33 17.79
N ALA A 22 -6.74 -3.36 18.11
CA ALA A 22 -7.12 -4.41 17.18
C ALA A 22 -7.88 -3.85 15.97
N ASN A 23 -8.90 -3.01 16.20
CA ASN A 23 -9.65 -2.36 15.13
C ASN A 23 -8.75 -1.50 14.23
N LYS A 24 -7.79 -0.77 14.81
CA LYS A 24 -6.81 0.01 14.05
C LYS A 24 -5.92 -0.88 13.17
N LYS A 25 -5.50 -2.05 13.66
CA LYS A 25 -4.72 -3.03 12.87
C LYS A 25 -5.55 -3.59 11.71
N ILE A 26 -6.80 -3.98 11.98
CA ILE A 26 -7.74 -4.47 10.96
C ILE A 26 -7.95 -3.42 9.86
N GLN A 27 -8.19 -2.16 10.22
CA GLN A 27 -8.37 -1.09 9.24
C GLN A 27 -7.12 -0.86 8.37
N LYS A 28 -5.93 -0.87 8.97
CA LYS A 28 -4.67 -0.75 8.23
C LYS A 28 -4.46 -1.91 7.27
N GLN A 29 -4.77 -3.13 7.70
CA GLN A 29 -4.65 -4.31 6.85
C GLN A 29 -5.64 -4.24 5.69
N LEU A 30 -6.89 -3.92 5.96
CA LEU A 30 -7.93 -3.78 4.93
C LEU A 30 -7.55 -2.71 3.89
N GLN A 31 -6.95 -1.60 4.33
CA GLN A 31 -6.48 -0.56 3.40
C GLN A 31 -5.36 -1.09 2.50
N LYS A 32 -4.42 -1.87 3.05
CA LYS A 32 -3.35 -2.50 2.29
C LYS A 32 -3.93 -3.50 1.28
N ASP A 33 -4.85 -4.37 1.71
CA ASP A 33 -5.44 -5.40 0.85
C ASP A 33 -6.18 -4.79 -0.35
N LYS A 34 -6.90 -3.68 -0.14
CA LYS A 34 -7.53 -2.90 -1.22
C LYS A 34 -6.52 -2.40 -2.25
N GLN A 35 -5.40 -1.83 -1.80
CA GLN A 35 -4.33 -1.35 -2.68
C GLN A 35 -3.75 -2.49 -3.53
N TYR A 36 -3.45 -3.64 -2.91
CA TYR A 36 -2.89 -4.79 -3.61
C TYR A 36 -3.90 -5.46 -4.55
N PHE A 37 -5.18 -5.48 -4.20
CA PHE A 37 -6.24 -5.95 -5.10
C PHE A 37 -6.25 -5.13 -6.39
N ILE A 38 -6.29 -3.80 -6.29
CA ILE A 38 -6.27 -2.92 -7.46
C ILE A 38 -5.00 -3.15 -8.30
N ARG A 39 -3.82 -3.18 -7.66
CA ARG A 39 -2.56 -3.49 -8.35
C ARG A 39 -2.60 -4.81 -9.10
N HIS A 40 -3.16 -5.85 -8.48
CA HIS A 40 -3.26 -7.18 -9.09
C HIS A 40 -4.13 -7.15 -10.35
N GLU A 41 -5.27 -6.46 -10.32
CA GLU A 41 -6.15 -6.32 -11.48
C GLU A 41 -5.44 -5.61 -12.65
N PHE A 42 -4.69 -4.55 -12.39
CA PHE A 42 -3.88 -3.87 -13.41
C PHE A 42 -2.80 -4.77 -13.98
N LEU A 43 -2.08 -5.52 -13.13
CA LEU A 43 -1.05 -6.45 -13.58
C LEU A 43 -1.65 -7.57 -14.43
N ARG A 44 -2.81 -8.12 -14.05
CA ARG A 44 -3.50 -9.15 -14.83
C ARG A 44 -3.77 -8.69 -16.26
N ILE A 45 -4.23 -7.45 -16.43
CA ILE A 45 -4.43 -6.85 -17.76
C ILE A 45 -3.09 -6.66 -18.48
N GLY A 46 -2.09 -6.08 -17.79
CA GLY A 46 -0.78 -5.80 -18.38
C GLY A 46 -0.03 -7.04 -18.86
N THR A 47 -0.23 -8.19 -18.20
CA THR A 47 0.39 -9.46 -18.61
C THR A 47 -0.42 -10.23 -19.65
N ALA A 48 -1.72 -9.95 -19.80
CA ALA A 48 -2.59 -10.70 -20.70
C ALA A 48 -2.25 -10.51 -22.19
N SER A 49 -1.68 -9.35 -22.57
CA SER A 49 -1.28 -9.08 -23.95
C SER A 49 -0.03 -9.83 -24.41
N GLY A 50 0.80 -10.36 -23.48
CA GLY A 50 1.80 -11.41 -23.72
C GLY A 50 2.90 -11.16 -24.75
N ASP A 51 2.96 -9.99 -25.39
CA ASP A 51 3.89 -9.71 -26.48
C ASP A 51 5.32 -9.40 -26.01
N GLY A 52 5.54 -9.28 -24.70
CA GLY A 52 6.85 -9.04 -24.09
C GLY A 52 7.47 -7.70 -24.45
N ARG A 53 6.74 -6.84 -25.19
CA ARG A 53 7.22 -5.54 -25.69
C ARG A 53 7.16 -4.46 -24.63
N HIS A 54 6.25 -4.60 -23.65
CA HIS A 54 6.05 -3.62 -22.60
C HIS A 54 5.90 -4.30 -21.23
N TYR A 55 6.44 -3.66 -20.20
CA TYR A 55 6.38 -4.12 -18.81
C TYR A 55 5.66 -3.08 -17.96
N CYS A 56 4.85 -3.55 -17.01
CA CYS A 56 4.13 -2.70 -16.07
C CYS A 56 4.86 -2.69 -14.71
N TYR A 57 5.24 -1.50 -14.25
CA TYR A 57 5.92 -1.28 -12.96
C TYR A 57 5.03 -0.41 -12.05
N PRO A 58 4.12 -1.02 -11.28
CA PRO A 58 3.16 -0.27 -10.48
C PRO A 58 3.78 0.26 -9.17
N HIS A 59 3.55 1.54 -8.87
CA HIS A 59 3.93 2.18 -7.61
C HIS A 59 2.70 2.68 -6.85
N PHE A 60 2.68 2.49 -5.53
CA PHE A 60 1.66 3.11 -4.67
C PHE A 60 2.14 4.51 -4.24
N THR A 61 1.41 5.53 -4.68
CA THR A 61 1.72 6.93 -4.40
C THR A 61 0.48 7.71 -4.01
N CYS A 62 0.67 8.87 -3.40
CA CYS A 62 -0.35 9.90 -3.36
C CYS A 62 0.25 11.18 -3.97
N ALA A 63 -0.54 11.89 -4.76
CA ALA A 63 -0.06 13.01 -5.58
C ALA A 63 0.58 14.15 -4.78
N VAL A 64 0.26 14.25 -3.49
CA VAL A 64 0.75 15.29 -2.58
C VAL A 64 2.00 14.89 -1.79
N ASP A 65 2.41 13.61 -1.80
CA ASP A 65 3.59 13.13 -1.08
C ASP A 65 4.83 13.25 -1.97
N THR A 66 5.53 14.37 -1.81
CA THR A 66 6.74 14.70 -2.58
C THR A 66 7.87 13.68 -2.39
N GLU A 67 7.97 13.03 -1.22
CA GLU A 67 9.01 12.03 -0.96
C GLU A 67 8.68 10.70 -1.62
N ASN A 68 7.41 10.31 -1.64
CA ASN A 68 6.98 9.15 -2.41
C ASN A 68 7.21 9.38 -3.92
N ILE A 69 6.86 10.55 -4.45
CA ILE A 69 7.11 10.90 -5.85
C ILE A 69 8.60 10.85 -6.18
N ARG A 70 9.47 11.38 -5.31
CA ARG A 70 10.93 11.30 -5.50
C ARG A 70 11.43 9.85 -5.61
N ARG A 71 10.87 8.93 -4.81
CA ARG A 71 11.21 7.50 -4.88
C ARG A 71 10.75 6.87 -6.19
N VAL A 72 9.52 7.15 -6.61
CA VAL A 72 9.00 6.69 -7.92
C VAL A 72 9.92 7.12 -9.06
N PHE A 73 10.36 8.38 -9.07
CA PHE A 73 11.30 8.86 -10.09
C PHE A 73 12.65 8.14 -10.06
N ASN A 74 13.18 7.84 -8.87
CA ASN A 74 14.43 7.09 -8.76
C ASN A 74 14.26 5.65 -9.27
N ASP A 75 13.18 4.98 -8.91
CA ASP A 75 12.89 3.63 -9.41
C ASP A 75 12.81 3.62 -10.95
N CYS A 76 12.15 4.63 -11.55
CA CYS A 76 12.09 4.77 -13.01
C CYS A 76 13.48 4.95 -13.66
N ARG A 77 14.44 5.59 -12.97
CA ARG A 77 15.80 5.80 -13.48
C ARG A 77 16.54 4.49 -13.70
N ASP A 78 16.30 3.49 -12.85
CA ASP A 78 16.95 2.19 -12.93
C ASP A 78 16.20 1.22 -13.87
N ILE A 79 14.88 1.41 -14.00
CA ILE A 79 14.03 0.60 -14.87
C ILE A 79 14.31 0.88 -16.36
N ILE A 80 14.44 2.14 -16.77
CA ILE A 80 14.59 2.49 -18.19
C ILE A 80 15.84 1.85 -18.82
N PRO A 81 17.04 1.93 -18.21
CA PRO A 81 18.22 1.22 -18.71
C PRO A 81 18.05 -0.30 -18.72
N CYS A 82 17.41 -0.88 -17.71
CA CYS A 82 17.10 -2.32 -17.70
C CYS A 82 16.24 -2.73 -18.90
N MET A 83 15.26 -1.92 -19.30
CA MET A 83 14.44 -2.17 -20.48
C MET A 83 15.29 -2.16 -21.76
N TYR A 84 16.19 -1.19 -21.93
CA TYR A 84 17.10 -1.14 -23.08
C TYR A 84 18.03 -2.35 -23.12
N LEU A 85 18.67 -2.72 -22.00
CA LEU A 85 19.57 -3.87 -21.95
C LEU A 85 18.86 -5.19 -22.29
N ARG A 86 17.62 -5.37 -21.83
CA ARG A 86 16.79 -6.53 -22.14
C ARG A 86 16.40 -6.62 -23.62
N GLN A 87 16.25 -5.47 -24.30
CA GLN A 87 16.00 -5.42 -25.75
C GLN A 87 17.22 -5.85 -26.57
N TYR A 88 18.43 -5.67 -26.05
CA TYR A 88 19.69 -6.08 -26.69
C TYR A 88 20.22 -7.44 -26.22
N GLU A 89 19.43 -8.21 -25.45
CA GLU A 89 19.81 -9.51 -24.86
C GLU A 89 21.11 -9.46 -24.02
N LEU A 90 21.43 -8.31 -23.45
CA LEU A 90 22.63 -8.11 -22.63
C LEU A 90 22.40 -8.48 -21.14
N LEU A 91 21.26 -9.10 -20.81
CA LEU A 91 20.80 -9.37 -19.44
C LEU A 91 19.96 -10.65 -19.35
#